data_AF-A0A822ZRB7-F1
#
_entry.id   AF-A0A822ZRB7-F1
#
_cell.length_a   1.000
_cell.length_b   1.000
_cell.length_c   1.000
_cell.angle_alpha   90.00
_cell.angle_beta   90.00
_cell.angle_gamma   90.00
#
_symmetry.space_group_name_H-M   'P 1'
#
loop_
_entity.id
_entity.type
_entity.pdbx_description
1 polymer ?
#
loop_
_entity_poly.entity_id
_entity_poly.type
_entity_poly.pdbx_seq_one_letter_code
_entity_poly.pdbx_strand_id
1 'polypeptide(L)'
;MSVKMEEDVDFSTLKSQLSETSIIWKQEMERHQSQVDALQAKLVEVKASIQDSGEDAKKELEVLWRRVKTTATLLTYLKSKARIMAVPHLAHTSCGIRHQEGVGLVDKNGTPLCDWSRDVDLSSFSCTDEETWMRIGNKQGSFDEHDGTYIGEILKCVRMVTDVMEALVKRVIMAETETAIEKEKVTLGQEEIKKKALQIESMSAKVEEMERFALGTNCILNEMRQKVEDMVQETSRQRQRAAENEQELCRVKQDFESLKSYVSSLISVRETLLSSEKQFQTIERLFERCVCLDLPLLIFSSIQYSF
;
A
#
# COMPACT_ATOMS: atom_id res chain seq x y z
N MET A 1 -124.31 31.21 -98.33
CA MET A 1 -123.20 32.16 -98.13
C MET A 1 -122.67 31.94 -96.71
N SER A 2 -121.34 31.78 -96.60
CA SER A 2 -120.45 31.38 -95.49
C SER A 2 -120.89 31.83 -94.07
N VAL A 3 -120.82 31.02 -92.99
CA VAL A 3 -119.74 30.24 -92.32
C VAL A 3 -118.78 31.08 -91.46
N LYS A 4 -118.76 30.73 -90.16
CA LYS A 4 -117.74 30.84 -89.08
C LYS A 4 -117.52 32.18 -88.35
N MET A 5 -117.73 32.13 -87.02
CA MET A 5 -116.92 32.81 -85.99
C MET A 5 -116.99 32.01 -84.68
N GLU A 6 -116.01 31.14 -84.45
CA GLU A 6 -115.63 30.52 -83.17
C GLU A 6 -114.14 30.18 -83.33
N GLU A 7 -113.21 31.06 -82.89
CA GLU A 7 -111.76 30.76 -82.79
C GLU A 7 -110.91 31.80 -82.01
N ASP A 8 -111.49 32.84 -81.36
CA ASP A 8 -110.69 33.94 -80.75
C ASP A 8 -110.47 33.81 -79.23
N VAL A 9 -111.06 32.81 -78.57
CA VAL A 9 -110.98 32.64 -77.11
C VAL A 9 -109.76 31.80 -76.66
N ASP A 10 -109.13 31.01 -77.54
CA ASP A 10 -107.98 30.17 -77.21
C ASP A 10 -106.62 30.88 -77.30
N PHE A 11 -106.48 31.90 -78.17
CA PHE A 11 -105.19 32.53 -78.45
C PHE A 11 -104.71 33.49 -77.34
N SER A 12 -105.65 34.15 -76.65
CA SER A 12 -105.35 35.10 -75.59
C SER A 12 -104.88 34.42 -74.29
N THR A 13 -105.48 33.28 -73.95
CA THR A 13 -105.11 32.44 -72.79
C THR A 13 -103.75 31.75 -73.00
N LEU A 14 -103.48 31.29 -74.22
CA LEU A 14 -102.16 30.76 -74.59
C LEU A 14 -101.06 31.82 -74.50
N LYS A 15 -101.36 33.07 -74.89
CA LYS A 15 -100.40 34.19 -74.82
C LYS A 15 -100.13 34.64 -73.37
N SER A 16 -101.14 34.66 -72.51
CA SER A 16 -100.95 34.97 -71.09
C SER A 16 -100.13 33.89 -70.39
N GLN A 17 -100.45 32.60 -70.62
CA GLN A 17 -99.67 31.48 -70.08
C GLN A 17 -98.22 31.50 -70.59
N LEU A 18 -97.99 31.77 -71.87
CA LEU A 18 -96.63 31.86 -72.43
C LEU A 18 -95.83 33.01 -71.80
N SER A 19 -96.47 34.17 -71.56
CA SER A 19 -95.83 35.33 -70.92
C SER A 19 -95.53 35.08 -69.43
N GLU A 20 -96.43 34.44 -68.71
CA GLU A 20 -96.26 34.08 -67.30
C GLU A 20 -95.16 33.02 -67.14
N THR A 21 -95.17 32.00 -67.99
CA THR A 21 -94.11 30.98 -68.03
C THR A 21 -92.77 31.65 -68.36
N SER A 22 -92.71 32.58 -69.32
CA SER A 22 -91.48 33.31 -69.67
C SER A 22 -90.95 34.18 -68.52
N ILE A 23 -91.81 34.77 -67.69
CA ILE A 23 -91.41 35.55 -66.51
C ILE A 23 -90.88 34.63 -65.41
N ILE A 24 -91.54 33.47 -65.19
CA ILE A 24 -91.09 32.44 -64.24
C ILE A 24 -89.72 31.90 -64.66
N TRP A 25 -89.52 31.57 -65.94
CA TRP A 25 -88.22 31.13 -66.46
C TRP A 25 -87.13 32.19 -66.26
N LYS A 26 -87.46 33.48 -66.44
CA LYS A 26 -86.50 34.56 -66.23
C LYS A 26 -86.11 34.71 -64.76
N GLN A 27 -87.09 34.67 -63.85
CA GLN A 27 -86.83 34.71 -62.40
C GLN A 27 -86.05 33.49 -61.93
N GLU A 28 -86.36 32.30 -62.46
CA GLU A 28 -85.64 31.06 -62.14
C GLU A 28 -84.19 31.14 -62.68
N MET A 29 -83.97 31.65 -63.89
CA MET A 29 -82.62 31.90 -64.40
C MET A 29 -81.85 32.93 -63.58
N GLU A 30 -82.47 34.03 -63.14
CA GLU A 30 -81.84 35.02 -62.26
C GLU A 30 -81.51 34.42 -60.88
N ARG A 31 -82.38 33.55 -60.35
CA ARG A 31 -82.15 32.82 -59.10
C ARG A 31 -81.01 31.81 -59.24
N HIS A 32 -80.98 31.04 -60.33
CA HIS A 32 -79.88 30.12 -60.64
C HIS A 32 -78.57 30.88 -60.83
N GLN A 33 -78.59 32.01 -61.55
CA GLN A 33 -77.41 32.85 -61.73
C GLN A 33 -76.91 33.38 -60.39
N SER A 34 -77.79 33.88 -59.52
CA SER A 34 -77.42 34.35 -58.17
C SER A 34 -76.84 33.22 -57.30
N GLN A 35 -77.35 31.99 -57.43
CA GLN A 35 -76.78 30.82 -56.76
C GLN A 35 -75.41 30.44 -57.31
N VAL A 36 -75.23 30.49 -58.63
CA VAL A 36 -73.94 30.25 -59.28
C VAL A 36 -72.92 31.30 -58.84
N ASP A 37 -73.29 32.57 -58.81
CA ASP A 37 -72.41 33.66 -58.38
C ASP A 37 -72.03 33.52 -56.90
N ALA A 38 -72.98 33.13 -56.04
CA ALA A 38 -72.71 32.84 -54.63
C ALA A 38 -71.79 31.62 -54.43
N LEU A 39 -71.95 30.57 -55.25
CA LEU A 39 -71.08 29.39 -55.24
C LEU A 39 -69.68 29.74 -55.78
N GLN A 40 -69.59 30.59 -56.79
CA GLN A 40 -68.32 31.05 -57.34
C GLN A 40 -67.55 31.92 -56.33
N ALA A 41 -68.24 32.80 -55.60
CA ALA A 41 -67.64 33.57 -54.50
C ALA A 41 -67.09 32.65 -53.39
N LYS A 42 -67.87 31.64 -52.97
CA LYS A 42 -67.41 30.63 -51.99
C LYS A 42 -66.22 29.83 -52.48
N LEU A 43 -66.19 29.47 -53.77
CA LEU A 43 -65.07 28.73 -54.36
C LEU A 43 -63.79 29.57 -54.39
N VAL A 44 -63.90 30.87 -54.65
CA VAL A 44 -62.76 31.82 -54.57
C VAL A 44 -62.26 31.96 -53.13
N GLU A 45 -63.16 32.07 -52.15
CA GLU A 45 -62.81 32.12 -50.73
C GLU A 45 -62.10 30.85 -50.25
N VAL A 46 -62.64 29.68 -50.60
CA VAL A 46 -62.01 28.38 -50.27
C VAL A 46 -60.64 28.27 -50.94
N LYS A 47 -60.52 28.68 -52.21
CA LYS A 47 -59.23 28.68 -52.92
C LYS A 47 -58.20 29.61 -52.26
N ALA A 48 -58.62 30.79 -51.79
CA ALA A 48 -57.77 31.71 -51.05
C ALA A 48 -57.34 31.12 -49.70
N SER A 49 -58.27 30.49 -48.95
CA SER A 49 -57.95 29.86 -47.66
C SER A 49 -56.97 28.69 -47.78
N ILE A 50 -57.08 27.87 -48.83
CA ILE A 50 -56.16 26.76 -49.10
C ILE A 50 -54.77 27.29 -49.49
N GLN A 51 -54.73 28.36 -50.29
CA GLN A 51 -53.48 28.95 -50.75
C GLN A 51 -52.71 29.62 -49.60
N ASP A 52 -53.42 30.33 -48.72
CA ASP A 52 -52.85 30.96 -47.53
C ASP A 52 -52.31 29.92 -46.53
N SER A 53 -53.09 28.87 -46.26
CA SER A 53 -52.67 27.73 -45.43
C SER A 53 -51.43 27.00 -45.98
N GLY A 54 -51.31 26.87 -47.30
CA GLY A 54 -50.15 26.24 -47.94
C GLY A 54 -48.86 27.06 -47.86
N GLU A 55 -48.97 28.40 -47.90
CA GLU A 55 -47.81 29.28 -47.78
C GLU A 55 -47.26 29.33 -46.34
N ASP A 56 -48.15 29.27 -45.35
CA ASP A 56 -47.79 29.20 -43.92
C ASP A 56 -47.05 27.90 -43.59
N ALA A 57 -47.58 26.75 -44.02
CA ALA A 57 -46.94 25.44 -43.84
C ALA A 57 -45.54 25.36 -44.49
N LYS A 58 -45.33 26.05 -45.62
CA LYS A 58 -44.02 26.11 -46.29
C LYS A 58 -43.02 26.96 -45.49
N LYS A 59 -43.45 28.06 -44.87
CA LYS A 59 -42.61 28.90 -44.01
C LYS A 59 -42.21 28.15 -42.73
N GLU A 60 -43.15 27.42 -42.12
CA GLU A 60 -42.86 26.55 -40.97
C GLU A 60 -41.83 25.48 -41.30
N LEU A 61 -41.97 24.80 -42.46
CA LEU A 61 -41.02 23.79 -42.91
C LEU A 61 -39.60 24.37 -43.11
N GLU A 62 -39.49 25.56 -43.69
CA GLU A 62 -38.21 26.25 -43.88
C GLU A 62 -37.53 26.60 -42.54
N VAL A 63 -38.30 27.07 -41.55
CA VAL A 63 -37.78 27.35 -40.19
C VAL A 63 -37.31 26.06 -39.52
N LEU A 64 -38.13 25.01 -39.54
CA LEU A 64 -37.76 23.71 -38.99
C LEU A 64 -36.49 23.16 -39.66
N TRP A 65 -36.38 23.29 -40.98
CA TRP A 65 -35.20 22.88 -41.73
C TRP A 65 -33.94 23.63 -41.29
N ARG A 66 -34.03 24.96 -41.10
CA ARG A 66 -32.93 25.77 -40.56
C ARG A 66 -32.54 25.33 -39.15
N ARG A 67 -33.51 25.11 -38.26
CA ARG A 67 -33.28 24.61 -36.89
C ARG A 67 -32.55 23.27 -36.91
N VAL A 68 -33.03 22.30 -37.68
CA VAL A 68 -32.41 20.98 -37.82
C VAL A 68 -30.98 21.11 -38.33
N LYS A 69 -30.73 21.96 -39.33
CA LYS A 69 -29.38 22.18 -39.88
C LYS A 69 -28.44 22.80 -38.84
N THR A 70 -28.90 23.77 -38.07
CA THR A 70 -28.12 24.39 -36.98
C THR A 70 -27.82 23.39 -35.87
N THR A 71 -28.84 22.66 -35.40
CA THR A 71 -28.66 21.61 -34.39
C THR A 71 -27.70 20.52 -34.86
N ALA A 72 -27.80 20.07 -36.12
CA ALA A 72 -26.88 19.08 -36.68
C ALA A 72 -25.43 19.57 -36.72
N THR A 73 -25.21 20.84 -37.06
CA THR A 73 -23.87 21.46 -37.07
C THR A 73 -23.29 21.53 -35.65
N LEU A 74 -24.09 21.93 -34.67
CA LEU A 74 -23.68 22.02 -33.26
C LEU A 74 -23.42 20.65 -32.63
N LEU A 75 -24.21 19.63 -32.97
CA LEU A 75 -23.94 18.25 -32.58
C LEU A 75 -22.64 17.72 -33.20
N THR A 76 -22.36 18.08 -34.45
CA THR A 76 -21.09 17.74 -35.10
C THR A 76 -19.91 18.42 -34.41
N TYR A 77 -20.06 19.69 -34.01
CA TYR A 77 -19.06 20.39 -33.20
C TYR A 77 -18.82 19.67 -31.87
N LEU A 78 -19.87 19.37 -31.09
CA LEU A 78 -19.74 18.66 -29.82
C LEU A 78 -19.07 17.29 -30.00
N LYS A 79 -19.44 16.55 -31.05
CA LYS A 79 -18.81 15.27 -31.39
C LYS A 79 -17.32 15.42 -31.69
N SER A 80 -16.94 16.45 -32.44
CA SER A 80 -15.53 16.76 -32.72
C SER A 80 -14.77 17.13 -31.45
N LYS A 81 -15.37 18.01 -30.63
CA LYS A 81 -14.81 18.44 -29.34
C LYS A 81 -14.60 17.25 -28.39
N ALA A 82 -15.56 16.33 -28.30
CA ALA A 82 -15.46 15.11 -27.52
C ALA A 82 -14.30 14.22 -27.96
N ARG A 83 -14.11 14.05 -29.27
CA ARG A 83 -12.99 13.26 -29.81
C ARG A 83 -11.63 13.86 -29.46
N ILE A 84 -11.49 15.19 -29.56
CA ILE A 84 -10.27 15.90 -29.19
C ILE A 84 -10.00 15.73 -27.68
N MET A 85 -11.03 15.88 -26.86
CA MET A 85 -10.94 15.73 -25.40
C MET A 85 -10.65 14.28 -24.94
N ALA A 86 -11.01 13.27 -25.73
CA ALA A 86 -10.72 11.86 -25.43
C ALA A 86 -9.25 11.48 -25.62
N VAL A 87 -8.46 12.32 -26.30
CA VAL A 87 -7.05 12.06 -26.59
C VAL A 87 -6.20 12.95 -25.67
N PRO A 88 -5.44 12.40 -24.69
CA PRO A 88 -4.83 13.19 -23.61
C PRO A 88 -3.97 14.38 -24.08
N HIS A 89 -3.09 14.17 -25.05
CA HIS A 89 -2.21 15.24 -25.57
C HIS A 89 -2.99 16.35 -26.32
N LEU A 90 -4.11 16.00 -26.98
CA LEU A 90 -5.00 16.97 -27.62
C LEU A 90 -5.94 17.64 -26.61
N ALA A 91 -6.31 16.93 -25.55
CA ALA A 91 -7.10 17.46 -24.45
C ALA A 91 -6.32 18.56 -23.73
N HIS A 92 -5.00 18.39 -23.55
CA HIS A 92 -4.14 19.42 -22.98
C HIS A 92 -4.18 20.71 -23.82
N THR A 93 -3.96 20.62 -25.12
CA THR A 93 -3.98 21.79 -26.01
C THR A 93 -5.37 22.42 -26.10
N SER A 94 -6.43 21.61 -26.20
CA SER A 94 -7.82 22.08 -26.28
C SER A 94 -8.32 22.76 -25.00
N CYS A 95 -7.84 22.34 -23.83
CA CYS A 95 -8.20 22.94 -22.53
C CYS A 95 -7.19 24.03 -22.11
N GLY A 96 -6.21 24.35 -22.96
CA GLY A 96 -5.14 25.32 -22.68
C GLY A 96 -4.22 24.90 -21.52
N ILE A 97 -4.12 23.60 -21.24
CA ILE A 97 -3.28 23.05 -20.19
C ILE A 97 -1.85 22.98 -20.74
N ARG A 98 -0.92 23.56 -19.99
CA ARG A 98 0.50 23.62 -20.33
C ARG A 98 1.37 23.32 -19.11
N HIS A 99 2.59 22.88 -19.37
CA HIS A 99 3.58 22.71 -18.33
C HIS A 99 4.32 24.03 -18.10
N GLN A 100 4.41 24.46 -16.84
CA GLN A 100 5.19 25.61 -16.40
C GLN A 100 6.29 25.13 -15.47
N GLU A 101 7.53 25.51 -15.77
CA GLU A 101 8.70 25.09 -15.01
C GLU A 101 8.61 25.52 -13.53
N GLY A 102 8.88 24.58 -12.62
CA GLY A 102 8.77 24.77 -11.17
C GLY A 102 7.35 24.68 -10.59
N VAL A 103 6.30 24.89 -11.39
CA VAL A 103 4.88 24.90 -10.95
C VAL A 103 4.12 23.64 -11.41
N GLY A 104 4.53 23.03 -12.52
CA GLY A 104 3.90 21.83 -13.07
C GLY A 104 2.81 22.14 -14.09
N LEU A 105 1.73 21.36 -14.09
CA LEU A 105 0.61 21.57 -15.01
C LEU A 105 -0.23 22.77 -14.58
N VAL A 106 -0.56 23.63 -15.55
CA VAL A 106 -1.28 24.89 -15.36
C VAL A 106 -2.35 25.01 -16.44
N ASP A 107 -3.52 25.53 -16.11
CA ASP A 107 -4.61 25.70 -17.06
C ASP A 107 -4.52 26.98 -17.93
N LYS A 108 -5.53 27.19 -18.79
CA LYS A 108 -5.62 28.36 -19.68
C LYS A 108 -5.60 29.70 -18.95
N ASN A 109 -6.04 29.74 -17.69
CA ASN A 109 -6.09 30.92 -16.84
C ASN A 109 -4.79 31.13 -16.04
N GLY A 110 -3.85 30.18 -16.09
CA GLY A 110 -2.66 30.23 -15.27
C GLY A 110 -2.83 29.57 -13.89
N THR A 111 -3.94 28.87 -13.65
CA THR A 111 -4.21 28.21 -12.36
C THR A 111 -3.47 26.86 -12.28
N PRO A 112 -2.60 26.66 -11.26
CA PRO A 112 -1.89 25.40 -11.05
C PRO A 112 -2.82 24.22 -10.80
N LEU A 113 -2.36 23.00 -11.14
CA LEU A 113 -3.10 21.75 -10.93
C LEU A 113 -3.59 21.54 -9.49
N CYS A 114 -2.81 21.98 -8.49
CA CYS A 114 -3.16 21.84 -7.07
C CYS A 114 -4.37 22.69 -6.66
N ASP A 115 -4.66 23.76 -7.40
CA ASP A 115 -5.73 24.71 -7.11
C ASP A 115 -6.98 24.43 -7.96
N TRP A 116 -6.96 23.37 -8.79
CA TRP A 116 -8.12 22.98 -9.58
C TRP A 116 -9.24 22.45 -8.68
N SER A 117 -10.47 22.90 -8.94
CA SER A 117 -11.65 22.42 -8.23
C SER A 117 -11.84 20.92 -8.46
N ARG A 118 -12.00 20.17 -7.36
CA ARG A 118 -12.37 18.75 -7.39
C ARG A 118 -13.86 18.55 -7.69
N ASP A 119 -14.66 19.57 -7.44
CA ASP A 119 -16.11 19.57 -7.64
C ASP A 119 -16.49 20.34 -8.91
N VAL A 120 -17.48 19.80 -9.64
CA VAL A 120 -18.10 20.50 -10.77
C VAL A 120 -19.27 21.30 -10.20
N ASP A 121 -19.12 22.62 -10.13
CA ASP A 121 -20.23 23.48 -9.74
C ASP A 121 -21.27 23.54 -10.87
N LEU A 122 -22.26 22.65 -10.77
CA LEU A 122 -23.40 22.60 -11.70
C LEU A 122 -24.48 23.64 -11.37
N SER A 123 -24.31 24.44 -10.29
CA SER A 123 -25.32 25.40 -9.84
C SER A 123 -25.51 26.58 -10.81
N SER A 124 -24.46 26.93 -11.56
CA SER A 124 -24.51 27.98 -12.59
C SER A 124 -25.30 27.59 -13.85
N PHE A 125 -25.66 26.30 -13.96
CA PHE A 125 -26.23 25.69 -15.16
C PHE A 125 -27.72 25.36 -15.01
N SER A 126 -28.47 26.12 -14.20
CA SER A 126 -29.94 26.01 -14.20
C SER A 126 -30.46 26.28 -15.62
N CYS A 127 -30.77 25.19 -16.32
CA CYS A 127 -31.48 25.23 -17.58
C CYS A 127 -32.81 25.90 -17.27
N THR A 128 -33.08 26.98 -17.98
CA THR A 128 -34.27 27.78 -17.81
C THR A 128 -35.50 26.88 -18.00
N ASP A 129 -36.45 27.04 -17.07
CA ASP A 129 -37.68 26.26 -16.83
C ASP A 129 -38.29 25.59 -18.07
N GLU A 130 -38.81 24.36 -17.93
CA GLU A 130 -39.57 23.65 -18.98
C GLU A 130 -40.70 24.51 -19.56
N GLU A 131 -41.22 25.44 -18.74
CA GLU A 131 -42.21 26.46 -19.12
C GLU A 131 -41.74 27.39 -20.26
N THR A 132 -40.44 27.64 -20.39
CA THR A 132 -39.86 28.49 -21.45
C THR A 132 -39.85 27.77 -22.79
N TRP A 133 -39.57 26.46 -22.80
CA TRP A 133 -39.62 25.60 -23.98
C TRP A 133 -41.05 25.48 -24.54
N MET A 134 -42.04 25.33 -23.65
CA MET A 134 -43.47 25.32 -24.00
C MET A 134 -43.93 26.69 -24.54
N ARG A 135 -43.37 27.79 -24.04
CA ARG A 135 -43.73 29.16 -24.45
C ARG A 135 -43.16 29.58 -25.81
N ILE A 136 -42.03 29.00 -26.22
CA ILE A 136 -41.44 29.23 -27.55
C ILE A 136 -42.25 28.49 -28.64
N GLY A 137 -42.89 27.36 -28.31
CA GLY A 137 -43.76 26.63 -29.23
C GLY A 137 -45.17 27.21 -29.40
N ASN A 138 -45.69 27.94 -28.40
CA ASN A 138 -47.09 28.37 -28.34
C ASN A 138 -47.34 29.88 -28.58
N LYS A 139 -46.33 30.66 -28.96
CA LYS A 139 -46.51 32.11 -29.18
C LYS A 139 -46.64 32.43 -30.66
N GLN A 140 -47.75 33.08 -31.00
CA GLN A 140 -48.10 33.58 -32.32
C GLN A 140 -47.34 34.88 -32.61
N GLY A 141 -46.01 34.79 -32.65
CA GLY A 141 -45.09 35.87 -33.05
C GLY A 141 -44.52 35.65 -34.44
N SER A 142 -43.80 36.62 -34.99
CA SER A 142 -43.14 36.46 -36.29
C SER A 142 -42.14 35.28 -36.24
N PHE A 143 -42.16 34.43 -37.27
CA PHE A 143 -41.38 33.19 -37.32
C PHE A 143 -39.86 33.37 -37.12
N ASP A 144 -39.31 34.54 -37.47
CA ASP A 144 -37.88 34.87 -37.40
C ASP A 144 -37.40 35.11 -35.95
N GLU A 145 -38.23 35.73 -35.11
CA GLU A 145 -37.90 36.07 -33.71
C GLU A 145 -37.87 34.81 -32.80
N HIS A 146 -38.71 33.83 -33.11
CA HIS A 146 -38.72 32.54 -32.43
C HIS A 146 -37.51 31.66 -32.77
N ASP A 147 -36.95 31.79 -33.98
CA ASP A 147 -35.78 31.03 -34.41
C ASP A 147 -34.50 31.49 -33.70
N GLY A 148 -34.32 32.81 -33.55
CA GLY A 148 -33.21 33.38 -32.80
C GLY A 148 -33.18 32.94 -31.33
N THR A 149 -34.36 32.86 -30.69
CA THR A 149 -34.49 32.40 -29.30
C THR A 149 -34.12 30.92 -29.16
N TYR A 150 -34.62 30.06 -30.05
CA TYR A 150 -34.29 28.63 -30.07
C TYR A 150 -32.78 28.40 -30.26
N ILE A 151 -32.15 29.10 -31.21
CA ILE A 151 -30.71 29.00 -31.46
C ILE A 151 -29.91 29.49 -30.24
N GLY A 152 -30.35 30.56 -29.59
CA GLY A 152 -29.74 31.08 -28.36
C GLY A 152 -29.70 30.04 -27.23
N GLU A 153 -30.82 29.36 -26.97
CA GLU A 153 -30.90 28.31 -25.95
C GLU A 153 -30.06 27.09 -26.32
N ILE A 154 -30.08 26.66 -27.59
CA ILE A 154 -29.29 25.50 -28.00
C ILE A 154 -27.78 25.78 -27.92
N LEU A 155 -27.34 27.01 -28.22
CA LEU A 155 -25.96 27.44 -28.03
C LEU A 155 -25.58 27.48 -26.56
N LYS A 156 -26.50 27.90 -25.68
CA LYS A 156 -26.31 27.84 -24.22
C LYS A 156 -26.11 26.39 -23.78
N CYS A 157 -26.94 25.45 -24.21
CA CYS A 157 -26.76 24.02 -23.92
C CYS A 157 -25.41 23.47 -24.44
N VAL A 158 -25.01 23.82 -25.67
CA VAL A 158 -23.73 23.38 -26.24
C VAL A 158 -22.55 23.91 -25.44
N ARG A 159 -22.60 25.17 -25.00
CA ARG A 159 -21.58 25.76 -24.12
C ARG A 159 -21.53 25.01 -22.79
N MET A 160 -22.68 24.78 -22.15
CA MET A 160 -22.77 24.02 -20.90
C MET A 160 -22.13 22.64 -21.02
N VAL A 161 -22.47 21.88 -22.06
CA VAL A 161 -21.89 20.56 -22.32
C VAL A 161 -20.38 20.67 -22.53
N THR A 162 -19.91 21.67 -23.28
CA THR A 162 -18.48 21.89 -23.52
C THR A 162 -17.72 22.20 -22.21
N ASP A 163 -18.28 23.04 -21.34
CA ASP A 163 -17.68 23.42 -20.06
C ASP A 163 -17.62 22.21 -19.10
N VAL A 164 -18.70 21.41 -19.04
CA VAL A 164 -18.73 20.15 -18.27
C VAL A 164 -17.69 19.16 -18.79
N MET A 165 -17.54 19.04 -20.11
CA MET A 165 -16.52 18.18 -20.71
C MET A 165 -15.10 18.66 -20.37
N GLU A 166 -14.82 19.97 -20.38
CA GLU A 166 -13.53 20.53 -19.97
C GLU A 166 -13.25 20.24 -18.48
N ALA A 167 -14.24 20.44 -17.60
CA ALA A 167 -14.10 20.15 -16.17
C ALA A 167 -13.85 18.66 -15.89
N LEU A 168 -14.54 17.76 -16.62
CA LEU A 168 -14.31 16.32 -16.54
C LEU A 168 -12.88 15.94 -16.95
N VAL A 169 -12.40 16.47 -18.08
CA VAL A 169 -11.04 16.25 -18.58
C VAL A 169 -9.99 16.74 -17.57
N LYS A 170 -10.16 17.94 -17.00
CA LYS A 170 -9.26 18.46 -15.97
C LYS A 170 -9.17 17.52 -14.77
N ARG A 171 -10.30 16.96 -14.31
CA ARG A 171 -10.31 15.99 -13.20
C ARG A 171 -9.64 14.66 -13.56
N VAL A 172 -9.84 14.15 -14.79
CA VAL A 172 -9.14 12.95 -15.25
C VAL A 172 -7.63 13.18 -15.23
N ILE A 173 -7.16 14.32 -15.72
CA ILE A 173 -5.73 14.68 -15.70
C ILE A 173 -5.20 14.76 -14.27
N MET A 174 -5.94 15.37 -13.33
CA MET A 174 -5.57 15.38 -11.92
C MET A 174 -5.44 13.96 -11.35
N ALA A 175 -6.44 13.10 -11.59
CA ALA A 175 -6.42 11.73 -11.08
C ALA A 175 -5.28 10.91 -11.70
N GLU A 176 -5.01 11.05 -13.00
CA GLU A 176 -3.91 10.37 -13.69
C GLU A 176 -2.54 10.82 -13.17
N THR A 177 -2.35 12.12 -12.96
CA THR A 177 -1.09 12.68 -12.45
C THR A 177 -0.84 12.30 -10.99
N GLU A 178 -1.87 12.36 -10.13
CA GLU A 178 -1.79 11.89 -8.75
C GLU A 178 -1.49 10.39 -8.69
N THR A 179 -2.14 9.59 -9.53
CA THR A 179 -1.88 8.14 -9.63
C THR A 179 -0.45 7.86 -10.09
N ALA A 180 0.07 8.62 -11.06
CA ALA A 180 1.45 8.46 -11.54
C ALA A 180 2.47 8.77 -10.44
N ILE A 181 2.27 9.87 -9.69
CA ILE A 181 3.11 10.26 -8.55
C ILE A 181 3.07 9.17 -7.47
N GLU A 182 1.87 8.69 -7.12
CA GLU A 182 1.75 7.66 -6.08
C GLU A 182 2.39 6.33 -6.51
N LYS A 183 2.26 5.96 -7.79
CA LYS A 183 2.96 4.81 -8.35
C LYS A 183 4.48 4.96 -8.24
N GLU A 184 5.02 6.14 -8.52
CA GLU A 184 6.46 6.42 -8.36
C GLU A 184 6.90 6.27 -6.89
N LYS A 185 6.16 6.82 -5.93
CA LYS A 185 6.45 6.65 -4.50
C LYS A 185 6.46 5.18 -4.08
N VAL A 186 5.49 4.40 -4.57
CA VAL A 186 5.43 2.95 -4.29
C VAL A 186 6.65 2.24 -4.86
N THR A 187 7.10 2.59 -6.08
CA THR A 187 8.30 2.00 -6.67
C THR A 187 9.56 2.32 -5.87
N LEU A 188 9.75 3.58 -5.46
CA LEU A 188 10.87 4.00 -4.61
C LEU A 188 10.84 3.29 -3.24
N GLY A 189 9.67 3.22 -2.61
CA GLY A 189 9.49 2.52 -1.34
C GLY A 189 9.83 1.02 -1.44
N GLN A 190 9.46 0.37 -2.55
CA GLN A 190 9.78 -1.03 -2.79
C GLN A 190 11.29 -1.26 -2.95
N GLU A 191 12.02 -0.35 -3.58
CA GLU A 191 13.48 -0.41 -3.70
C GLU A 191 14.17 -0.24 -2.34
N GLU A 192 13.70 0.70 -1.51
CA GLU A 192 14.22 0.86 -0.15
C GLU A 192 13.97 -0.36 0.73
N ILE A 193 12.78 -0.95 0.64
CA ILE A 193 12.43 -2.18 1.36
C ILE A 193 13.38 -3.31 0.96
N LYS A 194 13.61 -3.51 -0.35
CA LYS A 194 14.57 -4.52 -0.84
C LYS A 194 15.98 -4.28 -0.28
N LYS A 195 16.45 -3.03 -0.28
CA LYS A 195 17.76 -2.67 0.28
C LYS A 195 17.86 -2.98 1.78
N LYS A 196 16.84 -2.61 2.55
CA LYS A 196 16.78 -2.91 4.00
C LYS A 196 16.68 -4.41 4.28
N ALA A 197 15.94 -5.15 3.46
CA ALA A 197 15.85 -6.62 3.57
C ALA A 197 17.23 -7.29 3.40
N LEU A 198 17.99 -6.88 2.37
CA LEU A 198 19.37 -7.37 2.16
C LEU A 198 20.30 -7.00 3.33
N GLN A 199 20.14 -5.81 3.90
CA GLN A 199 20.91 -5.40 5.08
C GLN A 199 20.59 -6.27 6.29
N ILE A 200 19.31 -6.57 6.54
CA ILE A 200 18.87 -7.44 7.63
C ILE A 200 19.42 -8.85 7.43
N GLU A 201 19.34 -9.40 6.22
CA GLU A 201 19.91 -10.72 5.90
C GLU A 201 21.42 -10.77 6.16
N SER A 202 22.16 -9.75 5.75
CA SER A 202 23.60 -9.63 6.05
C SER A 202 23.89 -9.55 7.54
N MET A 203 23.10 -8.78 8.30
CA MET A 203 23.24 -8.70 9.75
C MET A 203 22.90 -10.03 10.43
N SER A 204 21.87 -10.74 9.96
CA SER A 204 21.48 -12.06 10.46
C SER A 204 22.64 -13.05 10.30
N ALA A 205 23.24 -13.12 9.11
CA ALA A 205 24.37 -13.99 8.85
C ALA A 205 25.57 -13.71 9.77
N LYS A 206 25.85 -12.43 10.07
CA LYS A 206 26.91 -12.05 11.02
C LYS A 206 26.59 -12.47 12.46
N VAL A 207 25.34 -12.34 12.89
CA VAL A 207 24.91 -12.78 14.23
C VAL A 207 25.03 -14.30 14.36
N GLU A 208 24.64 -15.06 13.32
CA GLU A 208 24.81 -16.52 13.29
C GLU A 208 26.30 -16.94 13.32
N GLU A 209 27.19 -16.18 12.69
CA GLU A 209 28.64 -16.39 12.80
C GLU A 209 29.15 -16.11 14.23
N MET A 210 28.71 -15.02 14.85
CA MET A 210 29.06 -14.68 16.23
C MET A 210 28.57 -15.75 17.21
N GLU A 211 27.37 -16.30 17.01
CA GLU A 211 26.85 -17.41 17.82
C GLU A 211 27.75 -18.64 17.71
N ARG A 212 28.11 -19.05 16.48
CA ARG A 212 29.03 -20.18 16.26
C ARG A 212 30.38 -19.95 16.91
N PHE A 213 30.92 -18.74 16.82
CA PHE A 213 32.18 -18.37 17.47
C PHE A 213 32.10 -18.45 19.00
N ALA A 214 31.01 -17.93 19.59
CA ALA A 214 30.79 -17.97 21.03
C ALA A 214 30.62 -19.41 21.54
N LEU A 215 29.89 -20.25 20.81
CA LEU A 215 29.75 -21.68 21.11
C LEU A 215 31.10 -22.40 21.08
N GLY A 216 31.93 -22.14 20.05
CA GLY A 216 33.27 -22.71 19.96
C GLY A 216 34.17 -22.29 21.13
N THR A 217 34.16 -21.01 21.48
CA THR A 217 34.97 -20.47 22.60
C THR A 217 34.51 -21.05 23.94
N ASN A 218 33.20 -21.16 24.18
CA ASN A 218 32.66 -21.75 25.40
C ASN A 218 32.99 -23.25 25.52
N CYS A 219 33.03 -23.99 24.41
CA CYS A 219 33.46 -25.38 24.42
C CYS A 219 34.90 -25.51 24.96
N ILE A 220 35.83 -24.74 24.39
CA ILE A 220 37.24 -24.73 24.81
C ILE A 220 37.38 -24.29 26.28
N LEU A 221 36.67 -23.24 26.70
CA LEU A 221 36.69 -22.78 28.09
C LEU A 221 36.20 -23.87 29.06
N ASN A 222 35.17 -24.64 28.68
CA ASN A 222 34.69 -25.75 29.50
C ASN A 222 35.72 -26.89 29.58
N GLU A 223 36.39 -27.24 28.48
CA GLU A 223 37.48 -28.21 28.50
C GLU A 223 38.65 -27.76 29.39
N MET A 224 39.05 -26.48 29.29
CA MET A 224 40.09 -25.91 30.13
C MET A 224 39.69 -25.92 31.61
N ARG A 225 38.45 -25.55 31.92
CA ARG A 225 37.91 -25.61 33.28
C ARG A 225 37.98 -27.02 33.85
N GLN A 226 37.60 -28.04 33.06
CA GLN A 226 37.68 -29.43 33.50
C GLN A 226 39.13 -29.87 33.75
N LYS A 227 40.07 -29.55 32.85
CA LYS A 227 41.49 -29.86 33.05
C LYS A 227 42.07 -29.21 34.31
N VAL A 228 41.66 -27.98 34.62
CA VAL A 228 42.08 -27.29 35.85
C VAL A 228 41.51 -28.00 37.08
N GLU A 229 40.24 -28.39 37.06
CA GLU A 229 39.62 -29.17 38.14
C GLU A 229 40.37 -30.50 38.37
N ASP A 230 40.65 -31.26 37.31
CA ASP A 230 41.37 -32.52 37.38
C ASP A 230 42.79 -32.33 37.96
N MET A 231 43.48 -31.25 37.56
CA MET A 231 44.80 -30.90 38.07
C MET A 231 44.77 -30.51 39.55
N VAL A 232 43.74 -29.79 40.00
CA VAL A 232 43.55 -29.45 41.42
C VAL A 232 43.34 -30.72 42.24
N GLN A 233 42.51 -31.64 41.76
CA GLN A 233 42.28 -32.93 42.41
C GLN A 233 43.57 -33.77 42.49
N GLU A 234 44.33 -33.89 41.40
CA GLU A 234 45.61 -34.60 41.41
C GLU A 234 46.64 -33.94 42.33
N THR A 235 46.70 -32.61 42.35
CA THR A 235 47.57 -31.85 43.27
C THR A 235 47.19 -32.13 44.73
N SER A 236 45.89 -32.19 45.04
CA SER A 236 45.41 -32.56 46.38
C SER A 236 45.85 -33.97 46.77
N ARG A 237 45.70 -34.94 45.84
CA ARG A 237 46.14 -36.33 46.05
C ARG A 237 47.66 -36.44 46.22
N GLN A 238 48.44 -35.66 45.47
CA GLN A 238 49.90 -35.59 45.65
C GLN A 238 50.29 -35.03 47.01
N ARG A 239 49.61 -33.97 47.46
CA ARG A 239 49.84 -33.39 48.79
C ARG A 239 49.54 -34.39 49.90
N GLN A 240 48.44 -35.14 49.80
CA GLN A 240 48.09 -36.17 50.77
C GLN A 240 49.16 -37.26 50.85
N ARG A 241 49.61 -37.78 49.70
CA ARG A 241 50.70 -38.78 49.64
C ARG A 241 52.01 -38.24 50.20
N ALA A 242 52.33 -36.97 49.94
CA ALA A 242 53.52 -36.35 50.50
C ALA A 242 53.47 -36.26 52.03
N ALA A 243 52.30 -35.91 52.59
CA ALA A 243 52.10 -35.88 54.05
C ALA A 243 52.20 -37.28 54.69
N GLU A 244 51.65 -38.32 54.04
CA GLU A 244 51.78 -39.71 54.48
C GLU A 244 53.26 -40.16 54.48
N ASN A 245 54.00 -39.85 53.41
CA ASN A 245 55.43 -40.14 53.33
C ASN A 245 56.24 -39.40 54.40
N GLU A 246 55.91 -38.13 54.69
CA GLU A 246 56.56 -37.35 55.74
C GLU A 246 56.31 -37.97 57.13
N GLN A 247 55.09 -38.45 57.39
CA GLN A 247 54.77 -39.16 58.62
C GLN A 247 55.57 -40.46 58.76
N GLU A 248 55.66 -41.25 57.69
CA GLU A 248 56.42 -42.50 57.70
C GLU A 248 57.93 -42.25 57.86
N LEU A 249 58.47 -41.22 57.21
CA LEU A 249 59.85 -40.80 57.38
C LEU A 249 60.13 -40.37 58.83
N CYS A 250 59.21 -39.63 59.46
CA CYS A 250 59.31 -39.27 60.87
C CYS A 250 59.33 -40.49 61.80
N ARG A 251 58.48 -41.49 61.55
CA ARG A 251 58.46 -42.76 62.31
C ARG A 251 59.79 -43.50 62.17
N VAL A 252 60.26 -43.72 60.95
CA VAL A 252 61.54 -44.38 60.67
C VAL A 252 62.70 -43.64 61.36
N LYS A 253 62.71 -42.31 61.33
CA LYS A 253 63.73 -41.50 62.00
C LYS A 253 63.72 -41.73 63.52
N GLN A 254 62.54 -41.80 64.13
CA GLN A 254 62.39 -42.07 65.56
C GLN A 254 62.85 -43.49 65.93
N ASP A 255 62.55 -44.48 65.08
CA ASP A 255 63.02 -45.86 65.25
C ASP A 255 64.55 -45.94 65.17
N PHE A 256 65.17 -45.21 64.23
CA PHE A 256 66.63 -45.11 64.13
C PHE A 256 67.27 -44.46 65.35
N GLU A 257 66.70 -43.39 65.89
CA GLU A 257 67.24 -42.75 67.10
C GLU A 257 67.09 -43.68 68.32
N SER A 258 65.99 -44.42 68.42
CA SER A 258 65.77 -45.44 69.45
C SER A 258 66.80 -46.56 69.34
N LEU A 259 67.04 -47.07 68.13
CA LEU A 259 68.06 -48.07 67.85
C LEU A 259 69.46 -47.58 68.20
N LYS A 260 69.79 -46.32 67.86
CA LYS A 260 71.07 -45.68 68.20
C LYS A 260 71.27 -45.57 69.71
N SER A 261 70.23 -45.19 70.47
CA SER A 261 70.25 -45.17 71.94
C SER A 261 70.49 -46.57 72.51
N TYR A 262 69.80 -47.58 71.97
CA TYR A 262 69.98 -48.98 72.36
C TYR A 262 71.42 -49.47 72.13
N VAL A 263 71.99 -49.20 70.96
CA VAL A 263 73.39 -49.54 70.64
C VAL A 263 74.36 -48.82 71.57
N SER A 264 74.12 -47.54 71.88
CA SER A 264 74.96 -46.77 72.81
C SER A 264 74.93 -47.35 74.23
N SER A 265 73.74 -47.76 74.70
CA SER A 265 73.59 -48.47 75.97
C SER A 265 74.34 -49.80 75.96
N LEU A 266 74.23 -50.58 74.88
CA LEU A 266 74.95 -51.85 74.74
C LEU A 266 76.47 -51.67 74.74
N ILE A 267 76.98 -50.61 74.11
CA ILE A 267 78.40 -50.23 74.15
C ILE A 267 78.83 -49.92 75.58
N SER A 268 78.05 -49.11 76.33
CA SER A 268 78.35 -48.79 77.73
C SER A 268 78.34 -50.02 78.65
N VAL A 269 77.38 -50.93 78.46
CA VAL A 269 77.35 -52.23 79.16
C VAL A 269 78.62 -53.03 78.85
N ARG A 270 79.00 -53.10 77.57
CA ARG A 270 80.25 -53.77 77.15
C ARG A 270 81.48 -53.14 77.79
N GLU A 271 81.58 -51.81 77.82
CA GLU A 271 82.70 -51.09 78.44
C GLU A 271 82.77 -51.33 79.95
N THR A 272 81.62 -51.36 80.63
CA THR A 272 81.53 -51.67 82.06
C THR A 272 81.98 -53.10 82.34
N LEU A 273 81.55 -54.08 81.53
CA LEU A 273 81.98 -55.47 81.61
C LEU A 273 83.50 -55.61 81.35
N LEU A 274 84.04 -54.92 80.35
CA LEU A 274 85.48 -54.91 80.10
C LEU A 274 86.28 -54.26 81.25
N SER A 275 85.70 -53.27 81.91
CA SER A 275 86.30 -52.65 83.10
C SER A 275 86.28 -53.59 84.30
N SER A 276 85.14 -54.24 84.59
CA SER A 276 85.03 -55.23 85.67
C SER A 276 85.95 -56.42 85.43
N GLU A 277 86.09 -56.88 84.18
CA GLU A 277 87.05 -57.91 83.79
C GLU A 277 88.49 -57.51 84.14
N LYS A 278 88.91 -56.28 83.79
CA LYS A 278 90.24 -55.76 84.16
C LYS A 278 90.43 -55.66 85.68
N GLN A 279 89.38 -55.27 86.41
CA GLN A 279 89.41 -55.24 87.87
C GLN A 279 89.58 -56.66 88.44
N PHE A 280 88.83 -57.64 87.92
CA PHE A 280 88.93 -59.04 88.32
C PHE A 280 90.34 -59.58 88.09
N GLN A 281 90.92 -59.35 86.90
CA GLN A 281 92.32 -59.71 86.60
C GLN A 281 93.33 -59.05 87.55
N THR A 282 93.05 -57.83 88.03
CA THR A 282 93.92 -57.15 89.00
C THR A 282 93.81 -57.78 90.38
N ILE A 283 92.59 -58.13 90.80
CA ILE A 283 92.33 -58.86 92.05
C ILE A 283 93.00 -60.24 92.00
N GLU A 284 92.88 -60.98 90.89
CA GLU A 284 93.56 -62.26 90.69
C GLU A 284 95.08 -62.14 90.86
N ARG A 285 95.71 -61.14 90.23
CA ARG A 285 97.16 -60.88 90.42
C ARG A 285 97.52 -60.55 91.88
N LEU A 286 96.67 -59.82 92.60
CA LEU A 286 96.88 -59.54 94.03
C LEU A 286 96.76 -60.83 94.87
N PHE A 287 95.79 -61.70 94.57
CA PHE A 287 95.66 -63.01 95.19
C PHE A 287 96.88 -63.90 94.94
N GLU A 288 97.36 -63.99 93.70
CA GLU A 288 98.60 -64.71 93.37
C GLU A 288 99.79 -64.18 94.19
N ARG A 289 99.86 -62.86 94.38
CA ARG A 289 100.91 -62.20 95.16
C ARG A 289 100.79 -62.47 96.67
N CYS A 290 99.57 -62.48 97.22
CA CYS A 290 99.30 -62.89 98.61
C CYS A 290 99.66 -64.36 98.83
N VAL A 291 99.25 -65.26 97.94
CA VAL A 291 99.66 -66.67 98.00
C VAL A 291 101.19 -66.79 97.97
N CYS A 292 101.88 -65.98 97.16
CA CYS A 292 103.35 -65.92 97.15
C CYS A 292 104.02 -65.24 98.36
N LEU A 293 103.30 -64.42 99.16
CA LEU A 293 103.82 -63.73 100.36
C LEU A 293 103.49 -64.48 101.65
N ASP A 294 102.35 -65.17 101.71
CA ASP A 294 101.90 -65.98 102.84
C ASP A 294 102.53 -67.38 102.83
N LEU A 295 102.90 -67.94 101.67
CA LEU A 295 103.66 -69.21 101.63
C LEU A 295 105.05 -69.08 102.29
N PRO A 296 105.85 -68.04 102.02
CA PRO A 296 107.12 -67.84 102.72
C PRO A 296 106.95 -67.60 104.22
N LEU A 297 105.92 -66.88 104.67
CA LEU A 297 105.70 -66.64 106.10
C LEU A 297 105.25 -67.90 106.86
N LEU A 298 104.46 -68.78 106.23
CA LEU A 298 104.12 -70.10 106.80
C LEU A 298 105.29 -71.08 106.76
N ILE A 299 106.16 -71.02 105.73
CA ILE A 299 107.37 -71.84 105.66
C ILE A 299 108.43 -71.34 106.66
N PHE A 300 108.64 -70.04 106.81
CA PHE A 300 109.57 -69.48 107.81
C PHE A 300 109.08 -69.67 109.25
N SER A 301 107.77 -69.54 109.51
CA SER A 301 107.21 -69.89 110.84
C SER A 301 107.31 -71.39 111.16
N SER A 302 107.36 -72.26 110.16
CA SER A 302 107.50 -73.72 110.36
C SER A 302 108.95 -74.18 110.46
N ILE A 303 109.91 -73.46 109.84
CA ILE A 303 111.34 -73.83 109.87
C ILE A 303 112.04 -73.29 111.12
N GLN A 304 111.58 -72.20 111.73
CA GLN A 304 112.21 -71.67 112.97
C GLN A 304 111.82 -72.45 114.25
N TYR A 305 111.02 -73.52 114.13
CA TYR A 305 110.63 -74.45 115.21
C TYR A 305 111.25 -75.85 115.07
N SER A 306 112.28 -76.04 114.24
CA SER A 306 113.03 -77.30 114.18
C SER A 306 114.54 -77.07 113.99
N PHE A 307 115.25 -77.26 115.11
CA PHE A 307 116.69 -77.23 115.37
C PHE A 307 117.35 -75.87 115.69
#